data_AF-A0AA86P474-F1
#
_entry.id   AF-A0AA86P474-F1
#
_cell.length_a   1.000
_cell.length_b   1.000
_cell.length_c   1.000
_cell.angle_alpha   90.00
_cell.angle_beta   90.00
_cell.angle_gamma   90.00
#
_symmetry.space_group_name_H-M   'P 1'
#
loop_
_entity.id
_entity.type
_entity.pdbx_description
1 polymer ?
#
loop_
_entity_poly.entity_id
_entity_poly.type
_entity_poly.pdbx_seq_one_letter_code
_entity_poly.pdbx_strand_id
1 'polypeptide(L)'
;MLVPWQQQFPALLQRFLSRYFAGQSSRSPELFASISQLSNAQKRGIFEFVASQLRTVTPADVKNYYHNTWVKQFSESPAPYRSEIQELVREVVVVRGEEVREAIQVFVARHPEKQFNLRQLQQVFNIAKYRTKAEDASEARTEGSEGFSVSIDQCLVFQTACGMQE
;
A
#
# COMPACT_ATOMS: atom_id res chain seq x y z
N MET A 1 -2.29 8.39 -21.53
CA MET A 1 -3.29 7.99 -22.54
C MET A 1 -3.82 6.62 -22.14
N LEU A 2 -5.14 6.44 -21.96
CA LEU A 2 -5.69 5.13 -21.61
C LEU A 2 -5.62 4.19 -22.83
N VAL A 3 -5.31 2.92 -22.59
CA VAL A 3 -5.33 1.89 -23.65
C VAL A 3 -6.79 1.69 -24.09
N PRO A 4 -7.11 1.51 -25.38
CA PRO A 4 -8.50 1.50 -25.87
C PRO A 4 -9.44 0.56 -25.12
N TRP A 5 -8.98 -0.62 -24.69
CA TRP A 5 -9.80 -1.57 -23.94
C TRP A 5 -10.15 -1.09 -22.53
N GLN A 6 -9.30 -0.27 -21.91
CA GLN A 6 -9.52 0.26 -20.55
C GLN A 6 -10.76 1.17 -20.50
N GLN A 7 -11.09 1.83 -21.61
CA GLN A 7 -12.30 2.66 -21.73
C GLN A 7 -13.58 1.81 -21.72
N GLN A 8 -13.50 0.54 -22.14
CA GLN A 8 -14.63 -0.39 -22.17
C GLN A 8 -14.82 -1.12 -20.83
N PHE A 9 -13.83 -1.07 -19.94
CA PHE A 9 -13.83 -1.80 -18.67
C PHE A 9 -15.07 -1.52 -17.80
N PRO A 10 -15.50 -0.26 -17.56
CA PRO A 10 -16.66 0.02 -16.71
C PRO A 10 -17.96 -0.59 -17.26
N ALA A 11 -18.18 -0.52 -18.58
CA ALA A 11 -19.37 -1.07 -19.22
C ALA A 11 -19.40 -2.60 -19.16
N LEU A 12 -18.26 -3.25 -19.37
CA LEU A 12 -18.15 -4.71 -19.25
C LEU A 12 -18.34 -5.17 -17.80
N LEU A 13 -17.80 -4.43 -16.83
CA LEU A 13 -18.00 -4.70 -15.41
C LEU A 13 -19.47 -4.59 -15.02
N GLN A 14 -20.16 -3.52 -15.45
CA GLN A 14 -21.59 -3.35 -15.23
C GLN A 14 -22.41 -4.50 -15.84
N ARG A 15 -22.08 -4.92 -17.06
CA ARG A 15 -22.72 -6.07 -17.72
C ARG A 15 -22.49 -7.40 -16.99
N PHE A 16 -21.35 -7.56 -16.32
CA PHE A 16 -21.12 -8.73 -15.47
C PHE A 16 -21.98 -8.66 -14.21
N LEU A 17 -22.00 -7.51 -13.54
CA LEU A 17 -22.72 -7.31 -12.28
C LEU A 17 -24.23 -7.43 -12.44
N SER A 18 -24.79 -7.04 -13.59
CA SER A 18 -26.23 -7.19 -13.88
C SER A 18 -26.72 -8.64 -13.87
N ARG A 19 -25.82 -9.61 -13.96
CA ARG A 19 -26.14 -11.04 -13.82
C ARG A 19 -26.45 -11.45 -12.38
N TYR A 20 -25.97 -10.68 -11.41
CA TYR A 20 -26.12 -10.96 -9.97
C TYR A 20 -27.10 -9.98 -9.30
N PHE A 21 -27.20 -8.75 -9.82
CA PHE A 21 -28.00 -7.67 -9.24
C PHE A 21 -29.05 -7.18 -10.24
N ALA A 22 -29.98 -8.06 -10.62
CA ALA A 22 -31.02 -7.77 -11.61
C ALA A 22 -31.79 -6.47 -11.24
N GLY A 23 -31.88 -5.54 -12.18
CA GLY A 23 -32.70 -4.33 -12.04
C GLY A 23 -32.03 -3.11 -11.39
N GLN A 24 -30.78 -3.20 -10.93
CA GLN A 24 -30.07 -2.02 -10.42
C GLN A 24 -29.27 -1.33 -11.53
N SER A 25 -29.75 -0.15 -11.96
CA SER A 25 -28.98 0.76 -12.81
C SER A 25 -27.96 1.49 -11.94
N SER A 26 -26.86 0.82 -11.63
CA SER A 26 -25.91 1.33 -10.65
C SER A 26 -24.93 2.35 -11.27
N ARG A 27 -24.84 3.54 -10.66
CA ARG A 27 -23.81 4.55 -10.96
C ARG A 27 -22.42 4.05 -10.56
N SER A 28 -21.35 4.70 -11.03
CA SER A 28 -19.97 4.24 -10.76
C SER A 28 -19.60 4.02 -9.28
N PRO A 29 -20.06 4.82 -8.30
CA PRO A 29 -19.78 4.56 -6.88
C PRO A 29 -20.50 3.30 -6.36
N GLU A 30 -21.71 3.05 -6.87
CA GLU A 30 -22.53 1.89 -6.49
C GLU A 30 -21.92 0.58 -7.03
N LEU A 31 -21.25 0.62 -8.18
CA LEU A 31 -20.54 -0.54 -8.72
C LEU A 31 -19.49 -1.07 -7.74
N PHE A 32 -18.75 -0.20 -7.04
CA PHE A 32 -17.72 -0.62 -6.10
C PHE A 32 -18.31 -1.31 -4.86
N ALA A 33 -19.44 -0.79 -4.37
CA ALA A 33 -20.18 -1.41 -3.28
C ALA A 33 -20.68 -2.81 -3.69
N SER A 34 -21.25 -2.95 -4.89
CA SER A 34 -21.74 -4.23 -5.42
C SER A 34 -20.61 -5.25 -5.59
N ILE A 35 -19.43 -4.84 -6.07
CA ILE A 35 -18.26 -5.73 -6.16
C ILE A 35 -17.83 -6.21 -4.78
N SER A 36 -17.89 -5.37 -3.76
CA SER A 36 -17.49 -5.73 -2.40
C SER A 36 -18.35 -6.86 -1.82
N GLN A 37 -19.63 -6.91 -2.18
CA GLN A 37 -20.60 -7.94 -1.78
C GLN A 37 -20.37 -9.30 -2.45
N LEU A 38 -19.60 -9.36 -3.54
CA LEU A 38 -19.32 -10.62 -4.24
C LEU A 38 -18.34 -11.50 -3.45
N SER A 39 -18.55 -12.82 -3.53
CA SER A 39 -17.59 -13.82 -3.06
C SER A 39 -16.28 -13.76 -3.84
N ASN A 40 -15.20 -14.31 -3.28
CA ASN A 40 -13.90 -14.35 -3.97
C ASN A 40 -13.94 -15.11 -5.30
N ALA A 41 -14.76 -16.16 -5.40
CA ALA A 41 -14.95 -16.90 -6.65
C ALA A 41 -15.64 -16.02 -7.72
N GLN A 42 -16.70 -15.29 -7.34
CA GLN A 42 -17.39 -14.36 -8.24
C GLN A 42 -16.49 -13.20 -8.68
N LYS A 43 -15.67 -12.66 -7.76
CA LYS A 43 -14.67 -11.62 -8.07
C LYS A 43 -13.65 -12.09 -9.10
N ARG A 44 -13.20 -13.35 -9.04
CA ARG A 44 -12.33 -13.93 -10.09
C ARG A 44 -13.03 -14.00 -11.44
N GLY A 45 -14.30 -14.41 -11.45
CA GLY A 45 -15.13 -14.47 -12.65
C GLY A 45 -15.29 -13.14 -13.38
N ILE A 46 -15.20 -12.00 -12.67
CA ILE A 46 -15.19 -10.67 -13.30
C ILE A 46 -14.04 -10.56 -14.31
N PHE A 47 -12.83 -10.92 -13.89
CA PHE A 47 -11.63 -10.71 -14.68
C PHE A 47 -11.59 -11.63 -15.89
N GLU A 48 -12.01 -12.88 -15.71
CA GLU A 48 -12.16 -13.86 -16.80
C GLU A 48 -13.20 -13.40 -17.81
N PHE A 49 -14.37 -12.95 -17.33
CA PHE A 49 -15.41 -12.43 -18.19
C PHE A 49 -14.92 -11.24 -19.02
N VAL A 50 -14.37 -10.20 -18.38
CA VAL A 50 -13.92 -8.99 -19.08
C VAL A 50 -12.81 -9.33 -20.08
N ALA A 51 -11.83 -10.17 -19.72
CA ALA A 51 -10.78 -10.58 -20.64
C ALA A 51 -11.34 -11.31 -21.87
N SER A 52 -12.32 -12.21 -21.69
CA SER A 52 -12.99 -12.93 -22.79
C SER A 52 -13.67 -12.01 -23.81
N GLN A 53 -14.12 -10.83 -23.37
CA GLN A 53 -14.79 -9.86 -24.24
C GLN A 53 -13.80 -9.00 -25.04
N LEU A 54 -12.58 -8.82 -24.53
CA LEU A 54 -11.60 -7.87 -25.08
C LEU A 54 -10.58 -8.50 -26.04
N ARG A 55 -10.51 -9.85 -26.11
CA ARG A 55 -9.68 -10.70 -27.00
C ARG A 55 -8.15 -10.48 -26.99
N THR A 56 -7.68 -9.33 -26.55
CA THR A 56 -6.29 -8.86 -26.64
C THR A 56 -5.59 -8.79 -25.28
N VAL A 57 -6.30 -9.09 -24.19
CA VAL A 57 -5.80 -9.00 -22.82
C VAL A 57 -6.10 -10.24 -22.03
N THR A 58 -5.21 -10.56 -21.09
CA THR A 58 -5.39 -11.69 -20.18
C THR A 58 -6.22 -11.29 -18.95
N PRO A 59 -6.82 -12.25 -18.21
CA PRO A 59 -7.46 -11.95 -16.93
C PRO A 59 -6.51 -11.29 -15.92
N ALA A 60 -5.21 -11.59 -15.99
CA ALA A 60 -4.20 -10.98 -15.14
C ALA A 60 -4.04 -9.48 -15.45
N ASP A 61 -4.03 -9.08 -16.72
CA ASP A 61 -3.96 -7.67 -17.14
C ASP A 61 -5.16 -6.89 -16.66
N VAL A 62 -6.36 -7.47 -16.79
CA VAL A 62 -7.61 -6.87 -16.33
C VAL A 62 -7.58 -6.69 -14.80
N LYS A 63 -7.17 -7.72 -14.05
CA LYS A 63 -7.02 -7.66 -12.60
C LYS A 63 -6.02 -6.59 -12.17
N ASN A 64 -4.88 -6.50 -12.85
CA ASN A 64 -3.85 -5.51 -12.58
C ASN A 64 -4.37 -4.09 -12.83
N TYR A 65 -5.03 -3.86 -13.97
CA TYR A 65 -5.68 -2.58 -14.27
C TYR A 65 -6.73 -2.21 -13.23
N TYR A 66 -7.58 -3.16 -12.84
CA TYR A 66 -8.59 -2.96 -11.81
C TYR A 66 -7.96 -2.44 -10.50
N HIS A 67 -6.99 -3.17 -9.94
CA HIS A 67 -6.40 -2.80 -8.66
C HIS A 67 -5.49 -1.57 -8.72
N ASN A 68 -4.74 -1.40 -9.80
CA ASN A 68 -3.70 -0.37 -9.87
C ASN A 68 -4.18 0.97 -10.42
N THR A 69 -5.25 0.95 -11.22
CA THR A 69 -5.73 2.14 -11.92
C THR A 69 -7.19 2.41 -11.60
N TRP A 70 -8.10 1.47 -11.88
CA TRP A 70 -9.54 1.75 -11.80
C TRP A 70 -9.99 2.01 -10.36
N VAL A 71 -9.65 1.13 -9.41
CA VAL A 71 -10.04 1.30 -8.00
C VAL A 71 -9.50 2.60 -7.41
N LYS A 72 -8.30 3.03 -7.81
CA LYS A 72 -7.69 4.27 -7.30
C LYS A 72 -8.46 5.53 -7.68
N GLN A 73 -9.28 5.48 -8.73
CA GLN A 73 -10.12 6.62 -9.13
C GLN A 73 -11.26 6.88 -8.13
N PHE A 74 -11.60 5.88 -7.32
CA PHE A 74 -12.72 5.93 -6.36
C PHE A 74 -12.26 5.96 -4.90
N SER A 75 -10.94 5.90 -4.67
CA SER A 75 -10.39 5.86 -3.32
C SER A 75 -9.45 7.02 -3.06
N GLU A 76 -9.57 7.61 -1.88
CA GLU A 76 -8.70 8.66 -1.39
C GLU A 76 -7.27 8.15 -1.17
N SER A 77 -6.28 9.00 -1.46
CA SER A 77 -4.90 8.68 -1.19
C SER A 77 -4.61 8.77 0.31
N PRO A 78 -3.93 7.79 0.94
CA PRO A 78 -3.49 7.90 2.33
C PRO A 78 -2.26 8.82 2.50
N ALA A 79 -1.65 9.29 1.41
CA ALA A 79 -0.43 10.09 1.46
C ALA A 79 -0.53 11.40 2.27
N PRO A 80 -1.64 12.15 2.26
CA PRO A 80 -1.81 13.33 3.10
C PRO A 80 -1.84 13.02 4.61
N TYR A 81 -2.17 11.78 4.98
CA TYR A 81 -2.37 11.36 6.38
C TYR A 81 -1.16 10.65 6.97
N ARG A 82 0.04 10.81 6.37
CA ARG A 82 1.25 10.07 6.79
C ARG A 82 1.60 10.25 8.27
N SER A 83 1.55 11.49 8.77
CA SER A 83 1.87 11.79 10.17
C SER A 83 0.89 11.10 11.13
N GLU A 84 -0.41 11.21 10.85
CA GLU A 84 -1.45 10.54 11.65
C GLU A 84 -1.28 9.01 11.62
N ILE A 85 -0.96 8.43 10.46
CA ILE A 85 -0.70 6.99 10.33
C ILE A 85 0.52 6.58 11.18
N GLN A 86 1.59 7.37 11.18
CA GLN A 86 2.77 7.09 12.01
C GLN A 86 2.45 7.16 13.50
N GLU A 87 1.68 8.16 13.92
CA GLU A 87 1.21 8.30 15.31
C GLU A 87 0.36 7.10 15.74
N LEU A 88 -0.62 6.71 14.92
CA LEU A 88 -1.46 5.53 15.18
C LEU A 88 -0.65 4.24 15.28
N VAL A 89 0.33 4.06 14.40
CA VAL A 89 1.22 2.89 14.47
C VAL A 89 2.03 2.89 15.75
N ARG A 90 2.58 4.04 16.16
CA ARG A 90 3.32 4.15 17.42
C ARG A 90 2.42 3.85 18.61
N GLU A 91 1.25 4.47 18.70
CA GLU A 91 0.33 4.31 19.83
C GLU A 91 -0.26 2.89 19.91
N VAL A 92 -0.82 2.40 18.80
CA VAL A 92 -1.60 1.14 18.80
C VAL A 92 -0.69 -0.07 18.67
N VAL A 93 0.30 -0.02 17.78
CA VAL A 93 1.11 -1.21 17.46
C VAL A 93 2.36 -1.30 18.33
N VAL A 94 3.04 -0.17 18.61
CA VAL A 94 4.27 -0.19 19.40
C VAL A 94 3.98 -0.12 20.89
N VAL A 95 3.21 0.87 21.34
CA VAL A 95 2.92 1.07 22.77
C VAL A 95 1.93 0.03 23.30
N ARG A 96 0.79 -0.17 22.61
CA ARG A 96 -0.23 -1.14 23.05
C ARG A 96 0.04 -2.58 22.61
N GLY A 97 0.97 -2.80 21.68
CA GLY A 97 1.33 -4.14 21.18
C GLY A 97 0.26 -4.80 20.28
N GLU A 98 -0.68 -4.02 19.73
CA GLU A 98 -1.76 -4.56 18.90
C GLU A 98 -1.36 -4.80 17.45
N GLU A 99 -2.25 -5.46 16.70
CA GLU A 99 -2.06 -5.69 15.27
C GLU A 99 -2.28 -4.42 14.45
N VAL A 100 -1.61 -4.35 13.28
CA VAL A 100 -1.80 -3.26 12.32
C VAL A 100 -3.27 -3.10 11.89
N ARG A 101 -4.02 -4.21 11.90
CA ARG A 101 -5.44 -4.23 11.57
C ARG A 101 -6.26 -3.33 12.50
N GLU A 102 -5.92 -3.26 13.78
CA GLU A 102 -6.63 -2.41 14.75
C GLU A 102 -6.35 -0.93 14.49
N ALA A 103 -5.09 -0.57 14.24
CA ALA A 103 -4.73 0.80 13.87
C ALA A 103 -5.45 1.29 12.59
N ILE A 104 -5.64 0.39 11.60
CA ILE A 104 -6.41 0.69 10.39
C ILE A 104 -7.89 0.89 10.70
N GLN A 105 -8.48 0.07 11.58
CA GLN A 105 -9.89 0.25 11.99
C GLN A 105 -10.11 1.60 12.68
N VAL A 106 -9.21 1.99 13.58
CA VAL A 106 -9.24 3.30 14.22
C VAL A 106 -9.13 4.42 13.18
N PHE A 107 -8.19 4.31 12.23
CA PHE A 107 -8.03 5.29 11.16
C PHE A 107 -9.29 5.44 10.30
N VAL A 108 -9.88 4.32 9.85
CA VAL A 108 -11.10 4.35 9.03
C VAL A 108 -12.29 4.91 9.83
N ALA A 109 -12.38 4.60 11.13
CA ALA A 109 -13.42 5.15 12.00
C ALA A 109 -13.30 6.67 12.22
N ARG A 110 -12.08 7.23 12.13
CA ARG A 110 -11.84 8.69 12.23
C ARG A 110 -12.20 9.46 10.97
N HIS A 111 -12.25 8.78 9.82
CA HIS A 111 -12.48 9.39 8.50
C HIS A 111 -13.68 8.74 7.78
N PRO A 112 -14.90 8.76 8.38
CA PRO A 112 -16.06 8.04 7.86
C PRO A 112 -16.55 8.54 6.50
N GLU A 113 -16.23 9.78 6.13
CA GLU A 113 -16.58 10.39 4.85
C GLU A 113 -15.60 10.02 3.73
N LYS A 114 -14.46 9.40 4.05
CA LYS A 114 -13.43 9.03 3.08
C LYS A 114 -13.54 7.55 2.71
N GLN A 115 -13.36 7.27 1.42
CA GLN A 115 -13.24 5.90 0.95
C GLN A 115 -11.78 5.58 0.70
N PHE A 116 -11.17 4.76 1.55
CA PHE A 116 -9.79 4.34 1.36
C PHE A 116 -9.69 2.95 0.75
N ASN A 117 -8.65 2.72 -0.05
CA ASN A 117 -8.29 1.39 -0.48
C ASN A 117 -7.61 0.64 0.69
N LEU A 118 -8.29 -0.33 1.28
CA LEU A 118 -7.79 -1.08 2.45
C LEU A 118 -6.44 -1.78 2.19
N ARG A 119 -6.20 -2.27 0.98
CA ARG A 119 -4.91 -2.90 0.63
C ARG A 119 -3.78 -1.88 0.64
N GLN A 120 -4.04 -0.69 0.09
CA GLN A 120 -3.08 0.40 0.10
C GLN A 120 -2.82 0.89 1.53
N LEU A 121 -3.87 1.06 2.35
CA LEU A 121 -3.72 1.39 3.77
C LEU A 121 -2.86 0.35 4.49
N GLN A 122 -3.15 -0.94 4.33
CA GLN A 122 -2.38 -2.02 4.92
C GLN A 122 -0.89 -1.93 4.56
N GLN A 123 -0.57 -1.64 3.29
CA GLN A 123 0.81 -1.46 2.86
C GLN A 123 1.47 -0.25 3.53
N VAL A 124 0.79 0.89 3.56
CA VAL A 124 1.32 2.13 4.16
C VAL A 124 1.55 1.96 5.66
N PHE A 125 0.60 1.37 6.39
CA PHE A 125 0.74 1.09 7.82
C PHE A 125 1.87 0.09 8.11
N ASN A 126 2.02 -0.97 7.31
CA ASN A 126 3.13 -1.91 7.47
C ASN A 126 4.48 -1.21 7.25
N ILE A 127 4.61 -0.37 6.22
CA ILE A 127 5.83 0.43 5.99
C ILE A 127 6.11 1.35 7.17
N ALA A 128 5.09 2.03 7.71
CA ALA A 128 5.23 2.88 8.89
C ALA A 128 5.70 2.08 10.11
N LYS A 129 5.11 0.90 10.37
CA LYS A 129 5.51 -0.01 11.46
C LYS A 129 6.99 -0.39 11.37
N TYR A 130 7.48 -0.73 10.19
CA TYR A 130 8.89 -1.07 10.00
C TYR A 130 9.82 0.12 10.27
N ARG A 131 9.40 1.34 9.90
CA ARG A 131 10.20 2.56 10.12
C ARG A 131 10.27 2.94 11.59
N THR A 132 9.16 2.93 12.31
CA THR A 132 9.14 3.26 13.75
C THR A 132 10.04 2.32 14.55
N LYS A 133 9.99 1.01 14.26
CA LYS A 133 10.89 0.05 14.92
C LYS A 133 12.37 0.29 14.63
N ALA A 134 12.71 0.83 13.46
CA ALA A 134 14.09 1.15 13.10
C ALA A 134 14.58 2.42 13.81
N GLU A 135 13.71 3.43 13.97
CA GLU A 135 14.00 4.66 14.70
C GLU A 135 14.23 4.36 16.18
N ASP A 136 13.34 3.62 16.84
CA ASP A 136 13.49 3.22 18.25
C ASP A 136 14.79 2.44 18.50
N ALA A 137 15.19 1.58 17.54
CA ALA A 137 16.44 0.83 17.62
C ALA A 137 17.70 1.70 17.42
N SER A 138 17.58 2.83 16.73
CA SER A 138 18.68 3.79 16.53
C SER A 138 18.86 4.72 17.74
N GLU A 139 17.75 5.14 18.37
CA GLU A 139 17.76 5.94 19.60
C GLU A 139 18.39 5.14 20.75
N ALA A 140 18.00 3.87 20.92
CA ALA A 140 18.58 2.97 21.92
C ALA A 140 20.10 2.77 21.77
N ARG A 141 20.67 2.93 20.57
CA ARG A 141 22.13 2.86 20.35
C ARG A 141 22.85 4.14 20.72
N THR A 142 22.18 5.27 20.67
CA THR A 142 22.77 6.59 20.93
C THR A 142 22.81 6.86 22.44
N GLU A 143 21.83 6.37 23.19
CA GLU A 143 21.82 6.45 24.67
C GLU A 143 22.80 5.47 25.34
N GLY A 144 23.30 4.47 24.61
CA GLY A 144 24.31 3.50 25.10
C GLY A 144 25.76 3.83 24.74
N SER A 145 26.01 4.89 23.98
CA SER A 145 27.35 5.27 23.51
C SER A 145 27.89 6.53 24.20
N GLU A 146 27.82 6.60 25.52
CA GLU A 146 28.77 7.43 26.28
C GLU A 146 30.12 6.71 26.31
N GLY A 147 30.99 7.03 25.36
CA GLY A 147 32.41 6.67 25.46
C GLY A 147 32.94 5.79 24.34
N PHE A 148 33.05 6.33 23.12
CA PHE A 148 34.25 6.21 22.29
C PHE A 148 34.12 7.14 21.07
N SER A 149 34.55 8.39 21.20
CA SER A 149 34.77 9.26 20.04
C SER A 149 36.22 9.07 19.58
N VAL A 150 36.44 8.31 18.50
CA VAL A 150 37.76 8.29 17.84
C VAL A 150 37.83 9.50 16.92
N SER A 151 38.68 10.48 17.28
CA SER A 151 39.00 11.58 16.36
C SER A 151 39.82 11.05 15.19
N ILE A 152 39.45 11.44 13.97
CA ILE A 152 40.13 11.07 12.72
C ILE A 152 41.60 11.52 12.74
N ASP A 153 41.94 12.53 13.55
CA ASP A 153 43.32 13.01 13.70
C ASP A 153 44.27 12.04 14.44
N GLN A 154 43.75 10.94 15.01
CA GLN A 154 44.58 9.92 15.67
C GLN A 154 44.97 8.73 14.75
N CYS A 155 44.50 8.71 13.50
CA CYS A 155 44.95 7.72 12.51
C CYS A 155 46.27 8.17 11.85
N LEU A 156 47.37 8.14 12.61
CA LEU A 156 48.71 8.22 12.03
C LEU A 156 49.00 6.92 11.26
N VAL A 157 48.89 6.99 9.95
CA VAL A 157 49.32 5.94 9.02
C VAL A 157 50.84 5.80 9.13
N PHE A 158 51.32 4.69 9.68
CA PHE A 158 52.71 4.27 9.53
C PHE A 158 52.99 3.99 8.05
N GLN A 159 53.51 4.97 7.33
CA GLN A 159 54.15 4.73 6.04
C GLN A 159 55.57 4.23 6.31
N THR A 160 55.71 2.91 6.31
CA THR A 160 57.01 2.24 6.35
C THR A 160 57.78 2.57 5.06
N ALA A 161 58.91 3.24 5.21
CA ALA A 161 59.84 3.53 4.14
C ALA A 161 60.40 2.22 3.55
N CYS A 162 60.12 1.95 2.29
CA CYS A 162 60.82 0.93 1.52
C CYS A 162 61.98 1.62 0.79
N GLY A 163 63.15 1.60 1.40
CA GLY A 163 64.40 2.01 0.75
C GLY A 163 64.80 0.97 -0.30
N MET A 164 64.87 1.38 -1.56
CA MET A 164 65.65 0.67 -2.57
C MET A 164 67.07 1.25 -2.56
N GLN A 165 68.05 0.43 -2.19
CA GLN A 165 69.45 0.65 -2.55
C GLN A 165 69.72 0.01 -3.91
N GLU A 166 70.65 0.66 -4.61
CA GLU A 166 71.09 0.47 -6.00
C GLU A 166 71.68 -0.91 -6.32
#